data_AF-A0AA41FDA8-F1
#
_entry.id   AF-A0AA41FDA8-F1
#
_cell.length_a   1.000
_cell.length_b   1.000
_cell.length_c   1.000
_cell.angle_alpha   90.00
_cell.angle_beta   90.00
_cell.angle_gamma   90.00
#
_symmetry.space_group_name_H-M   'P 1'
#
loop_
_entity.id
_entity.type
_entity.pdbx_description
1 polymer ?
#
loop_
_entity_poly.entity_id
_entity_poly.type
_entity_poly.pdbx_seq_one_letter_code
_entity_poly.pdbx_strand_id
1 'polypeptide(L)'
;MKKTSLAQKVKTAERRERDAKRRMYEKDKEMRRSNAIADGAMLWVAALASKLGPTVHIAAEEFEQAKGLTYLAKKNEDGSMDMKREGYEEGAAVDQG
;
A
#
# COMPACT_ATOMS: atom_id res chain seq x y z
N MET A 1 12.42 12.25 49.02
CA MET A 1 12.47 11.57 47.70
C MET A 1 13.55 10.49 47.73
N LYS A 2 13.22 9.21 47.52
CA LYS A 2 14.22 8.14 47.42
C LYS A 2 15.00 8.32 46.10
N LYS A 3 16.31 8.57 46.19
CA LYS A 3 17.20 8.67 45.02
C LYS A 3 17.28 7.29 44.35
N THR A 4 16.83 7.21 43.10
CA THR A 4 16.88 6.00 42.27
C THR A 4 18.33 5.54 42.12
N SER A 5 18.62 4.26 42.37
CA SER A 5 19.99 3.74 42.30
C SER A 5 20.53 3.77 40.87
N LEU A 6 21.85 3.83 40.71
CA LEU A 6 22.50 3.85 39.41
C LEU A 6 22.07 2.64 38.55
N ALA A 7 21.95 1.46 39.17
CA ALA A 7 21.47 0.24 38.51
C ALA A 7 20.04 0.36 37.97
N GLN A 8 19.13 1.00 38.71
CA GLN A 8 17.76 1.25 38.23
C GLN A 8 17.72 2.27 37.09
N LYS A 9 18.61 3.27 37.10
CA LYS A 9 18.76 4.22 35.99
C LYS A 9 19.26 3.54 34.73
N VAL A 10 20.27 2.67 34.85
CA VAL A 10 20.80 1.86 33.73
C VAL A 10 19.72 0.96 33.14
N LYS A 11 19.00 0.19 33.97
CA LYS A 11 17.91 -0.69 33.50
C LYS A 11 16.80 0.08 32.76
N THR A 12 16.53 1.32 33.20
CA THR A 12 15.54 2.19 32.55
C THR A 12 16.06 2.72 31.21
N ALA A 13 17.35 3.08 31.14
CA ALA A 13 18.00 3.52 29.91
C ALA A 13 18.04 2.38 28.86
N GLU A 14 18.43 1.17 29.26
CA GLU A 14 18.44 -0.02 28.39
C GLU A 14 17.04 -0.35 27.85
N ARG A 15 16.00 -0.23 28.69
CA ARG A 15 14.61 -0.43 28.26
C ARG A 15 14.21 0.61 27.21
N ARG A 16 14.52 1.89 27.45
CA ARG A 16 14.22 2.98 26.52
C ARG A 16 14.96 2.82 25.19
N GLU A 17 16.21 2.38 25.23
CA GLU A 17 16.99 2.10 24.03
C GLU A 17 16.37 0.95 23.22
N ARG A 18 15.96 -0.14 23.90
CA ARG A 18 15.28 -1.27 23.27
C ARG A 18 13.95 -0.85 22.61
N ASP A 19 13.15 -0.05 23.30
CA ASP A 19 11.88 0.47 22.78
C ASP A 19 12.09 1.46 21.63
N ALA A 20 13.18 2.23 21.63
CA ALA A 20 13.56 3.09 20.52
C ALA A 20 14.01 2.29 19.28
N LYS A 21 14.84 1.26 19.48
CA LYS A 21 15.26 0.34 18.39
C LYS A 21 14.07 -0.38 17.78
N ARG A 22 13.13 -0.84 18.60
CA ARG A 22 11.89 -1.48 18.12
C ARG A 22 11.06 -0.54 17.25
N ARG A 23 10.83 0.69 17.71
CA ARG A 23 10.10 1.71 16.93
C ARG A 23 10.79 2.06 15.61
N MET A 24 12.13 2.13 15.61
CA MET A 24 12.89 2.36 14.40
C MET A 24 12.72 1.22 13.39
N TYR A 25 12.76 -0.02 13.85
CA TYR A 25 12.54 -1.19 13.00
C TYR A 25 11.12 -1.25 12.43
N GLU A 26 10.11 -0.95 13.26
CA GLU A 26 8.71 -0.89 12.83
C GLU A 26 8.51 0.20 11.76
N LYS A 27 9.07 1.40 11.97
CA LYS A 27 9.04 2.48 10.98
C LYS A 27 9.73 2.11 9.67
N ASP A 28 10.89 1.46 9.74
CA ASP A 28 11.62 1.04 8.54
C ASP A 28 10.86 -0.03 7.75
N LYS A 29 10.20 -0.96 8.45
CA LYS A 29 9.31 -1.94 7.84
C LYS A 29 8.11 -1.28 7.15
N GLU A 30 7.51 -0.28 7.80
CA GLU A 30 6.40 0.48 7.23
C GLU A 30 6.82 1.29 6.00
N MET A 31 7.97 1.97 6.05
CA MET A 31 8.53 2.67 4.89
C MET A 31 8.77 1.72 3.72
N ARG A 32 9.38 0.56 3.96
CA ARG A 32 9.60 -0.44 2.89
C ARG A 32 8.28 -0.93 2.28
N ARG A 33 7.26 -1.15 3.11
CA ARG A 33 5.92 -1.50 2.62
C ARG A 33 5.31 -0.39 1.78
N SER A 34 5.40 0.86 2.24
CA SER A 34 4.88 2.03 1.52
C SER A 34 5.57 2.21 0.18
N ASN A 35 6.91 2.09 0.15
CA ASN A 35 7.69 2.16 -1.09
C ASN A 35 7.29 1.04 -2.06
N ALA A 36 7.13 -0.20 -1.58
CA ALA A 36 6.69 -1.30 -2.43
C ALA A 36 5.28 -1.08 -3.02
N ILE A 37 4.38 -0.44 -2.27
CA ILE A 37 3.05 -0.05 -2.77
C ILE A 37 3.18 1.03 -3.84
N ALA A 38 4.00 2.06 -3.60
CA ALA A 38 4.23 3.14 -4.55
C ALA A 38 4.87 2.62 -5.85
N ASP A 39 5.90 1.78 -5.76
CA ASP A 39 6.55 1.15 -6.91
C ASP A 39 5.57 0.27 -7.70
N GLY A 40 4.75 -0.51 -6.99
CA GLY A 40 3.69 -1.33 -7.61
C GLY A 40 2.64 -0.48 -8.32
N ALA A 41 2.19 0.62 -7.72
CA ALA A 41 1.25 1.54 -8.33
C ALA A 41 1.83 2.21 -9.59
N MET A 42 3.09 2.62 -9.54
CA MET A 42 3.79 3.20 -10.70
C MET A 42 3.93 2.19 -11.85
N LEU A 43 4.18 0.91 -11.56
CA LEU A 43 4.23 -0.14 -12.56
C LEU A 43 2.88 -0.30 -13.28
N TRP A 44 1.77 -0.27 -12.53
CA TRP A 44 0.42 -0.32 -13.13
C TRP A 44 0.11 0.91 -13.96
N VAL A 45 0.44 2.12 -13.47
CA VAL A 45 0.28 3.37 -14.24
C VAL A 45 1.05 3.31 -15.55
N ALA A 46 2.31 2.88 -15.51
CA ALA A 46 3.14 2.75 -16.72
C ALA A 46 2.58 1.70 -17.69
N ALA A 47 2.14 0.54 -17.19
CA ALA A 47 1.57 -0.53 -18.01
C ALA A 47 0.21 -0.15 -18.65
N LEU A 48 -0.58 0.71 -18.00
CA LEU A 48 -1.82 1.24 -18.57
C LEU A 48 -1.54 2.37 -19.57
N ALA A 49 -0.63 3.29 -19.24
CA ALA A 49 -0.22 4.37 -20.14
C ALA A 49 0.37 3.83 -21.45
N SER A 50 1.13 2.73 -21.41
CA SER A 50 1.66 2.10 -22.63
C SER A 50 0.58 1.55 -23.56
N LYS A 51 -0.63 1.28 -23.05
CA LYS A 51 -1.78 0.79 -23.83
C LYS A 51 -2.69 1.93 -24.29
N LEU A 52 -2.93 2.92 -23.44
CA LEU A 52 -3.86 4.03 -23.70
C LEU A 52 -3.20 5.16 -24.50
N GLY A 53 -1.88 5.29 -24.44
CA GLY A 53 -1.11 6.34 -25.08
C GLY A 53 -0.52 7.36 -24.10
N PRO A 54 0.29 8.30 -24.61
CA PRO A 54 1.09 9.21 -23.77
C PRO A 54 0.27 10.25 -23.00
N THR A 55 -0.98 10.48 -23.42
CA THR A 55 -1.90 11.43 -22.79
C THR A 55 -3.27 10.79 -22.65
N VAL A 56 -3.80 10.75 -21.43
CA VAL A 56 -5.16 10.30 -21.11
C VAL A 56 -5.91 11.48 -20.52
N HIS A 57 -7.02 11.87 -21.14
CA HIS A 57 -7.92 12.86 -20.59
C HIS A 57 -8.92 12.18 -19.65
N ILE A 58 -9.13 12.77 -18.47
CA ILE A 58 -10.13 12.32 -17.49
C ILE A 58 -10.98 13.55 -17.17
N ALA A 59 -12.29 13.47 -17.39
CA ALA A 59 -13.21 14.55 -17.04
C ALA A 59 -13.32 14.70 -15.51
N ALA A 60 -13.71 15.88 -15.03
CA ALA A 60 -13.82 16.14 -13.59
C ALA A 60 -14.79 15.19 -12.88
N GLU A 61 -15.92 14.86 -13.52
CA GLU A 61 -16.91 13.92 -12.99
C GLU A 61 -16.35 12.50 -12.89
N GLU A 62 -15.60 12.06 -13.90
CA GLU A 62 -14.93 10.75 -13.90
C GLU A 62 -13.87 10.68 -12.80
N PHE A 63 -13.14 11.78 -12.58
CA PHE A 63 -12.16 11.87 -11.50
C PHE A 63 -12.80 11.75 -10.11
N GLU A 64 -13.93 12.43 -9.87
CA GLU A 64 -14.65 12.32 -8.60
C GLU A 64 -15.20 10.91 -8.37
N GLN A 65 -15.73 10.26 -9.42
CA GLN A 65 -16.19 8.87 -9.34
C GLN A 65 -15.03 7.91 -9.05
N ALA A 66 -13.87 8.12 -9.67
CA ALA A 66 -12.69 7.26 -9.51
C ALA A 66 -12.15 7.24 -8.07
N LYS A 67 -12.27 8.33 -7.31
CA LYS A 67 -11.83 8.39 -5.89
C LYS A 67 -12.51 7.35 -4.99
N GLY A 68 -13.71 6.91 -5.35
CA GLY A 68 -14.47 5.90 -4.61
C GLY A 68 -14.20 4.46 -5.05
N LEU A 69 -13.36 4.25 -6.07
CA LEU A 69 -13.10 2.91 -6.60
C LEU A 69 -11.83 2.32 -5.99
N THR A 70 -11.94 1.10 -5.47
CA THR A 70 -10.81 0.28 -5.05
C THR A 70 -10.54 -0.78 -6.10
N TYR A 71 -9.27 -0.97 -6.47
CA TYR A 71 -8.82 -2.08 -7.30
C TYR A 71 -7.89 -2.99 -6.52
N LEU A 72 -8.02 -4.29 -6.73
CA LEU A 72 -7.23 -5.36 -6.15
C LEU A 72 -6.37 -6.01 -7.22
N ALA A 73 -5.14 -6.37 -6.86
CA ALA A 73 -4.28 -7.17 -7.72
C ALA A 73 -4.46 -8.66 -7.39
N LYS A 74 -4.74 -9.48 -8.39
CA LYS A 74 -4.80 -10.95 -8.29
C LYS A 74 -3.67 -11.55 -9.11
N LYS A 75 -2.84 -12.38 -8.47
CA LYS A 75 -1.81 -13.14 -9.19
C LYS A 75 -2.42 -14.38 -9.86
N ASN A 76 -2.08 -14.60 -11.12
CA ASN A 76 -2.50 -15.74 -11.92
C ASN A 76 -1.48 -16.90 -11.82
N GLU A 77 -1.88 -18.09 -12.25
CA GLU A 77 -1.04 -19.31 -12.16
C GLU A 77 0.24 -19.22 -12.99
N ASP A 78 0.19 -18.54 -14.14
CA ASP A 78 1.32 -18.26 -15.01
C ASP A 78 2.26 -17.16 -14.47
N GLY A 79 1.93 -16.56 -13.33
CA GLY A 79 2.68 -15.48 -12.71
C GLY A 79 2.33 -14.07 -13.20
N SER A 80 1.42 -13.93 -14.18
CA SER A 80 0.83 -12.64 -14.54
C SER A 80 -0.09 -12.13 -13.43
N MET A 81 -0.57 -10.89 -13.56
CA MET A 81 -1.44 -10.26 -12.57
C MET A 81 -2.66 -9.63 -13.26
N ASP A 82 -3.83 -9.81 -12.67
CA ASP A 82 -5.05 -9.11 -13.02
C ASP A 82 -5.26 -7.94 -12.05
N MET A 83 -5.71 -6.81 -12.57
CA MET A 83 -6.25 -5.71 -11.76
C MET A 83 -7.78 -5.76 -11.84
N LYS A 84 -8.44 -6.04 -10.71
CA LYS A 84 -9.90 -6.19 -10.63
C LYS A 84 -10.50 -5.16 -9.68
N ARG A 85 -11.63 -4.57 -10.04
CA ARG A 85 -12.36 -3.66 -9.15
C ARG A 85 -12.93 -4.46 -7.97
N GLU A 86 -12.76 -3.95 -6.75
CA GLU A 86 -13.34 -4.55 -5.55
C GLU A 86 -14.87 -4.59 -5.66
N GLY A 87 -15.46 -5.75 -5.33
CA GLY A 87 -16.90 -5.97 -5.45
C GLY A 87 -17.41 -6.21 -6.88
N TYR A 88 -16.52 -6.33 -7.88
CA TYR A 88 -16.90 -6.75 -9.22
C TYR A 88 -16.95 -8.27 -9.31
N GLU A 89 -18.15 -8.84 -9.46
CA GLU A 89 -18.35 -10.25 -9.76
C GLU A 89 -18.45 -10.43 -11.28
N GLU A 90 -17.62 -11.31 -11.84
CA GLU A 90 -17.73 -11.76 -13.23
C GLU A 90 -19.00 -12.62 -13.37
N GLY A 91 -20.15 -11.99 -13.62
CA GLY A 91 -21.42 -12.71 -13.76
C GLY A 91 -22.64 -11.90 -14.22
N ALA A 92 -22.58 -10.57 -14.32
CA ALA A 92 -23.75 -9.74 -14.67
C ALA A 92 -23.78 -9.25 -16.14
N ALA A 93 -23.10 -9.96 -17.06
CA ALA A 93 -23.02 -9.56 -18.46
C ALA A 93 -23.27 -10.72 -19.43
N VAL A 94 -24.33 -11.51 -19.20
CA VAL A 94 -25.02 -12.24 -20.27
C VAL A 94 -26.49 -12.30 -19.89
N ASP A 95 -27.31 -11.37 -20.38
CA ASP A 95 -28.62 -11.64 -21.02
C ASP A 95 -29.39 -10.32 -21.22
N GLN A 96 -29.07 -9.61 -22.30
CA GLN A 96 -30.02 -8.73 -23.00
C GLN A 96 -29.66 -8.77 -24.49
N GLY A 97 -30.16 -9.81 -25.17
CA GLY A 97 -30.13 -9.97 -26.62
C GLY A 97 -31.35 -10.75 -27.08
#